data_AF-A0ABD0MDV2-F1
#
_entry.id   AF-A0ABD0MDV2-F1
#
_cell.length_a   1.000
_cell.length_b   1.000
_cell.length_c   1.000
_cell.angle_alpha   90.00
_cell.angle_beta   90.00
_cell.angle_gamma   90.00
#
_symmetry.space_group_name_H-M   'P 1'
#
loop_
_entity.id
_entity.type
_entity.pdbx_description
1 polymer ?
#
loop_
_entity_poly.entity_id
_entity_poly.type
_entity_poly.pdbx_seq_one_letter_code
_entity_poly.pdbx_strand_id
1 'polypeptide(L)'
;ICAEFSRITQTNLKSSFFSSLDEYASKMIALYRSRGGAYGDEMKTLLDQLDQASDVLAQRKATALKGLPLFMREKSGNFLKTCL
;
A
#
# COMPACT_ATOMS: atom_id res chain seq x y z
N ILE A 1 12.46 14.61 11.81
CA ILE A 1 11.40 13.76 12.40
C ILE A 1 11.84 12.29 12.50
N CYS A 2 12.18 11.60 11.40
CA CYS A 2 12.59 10.17 11.47
C CYS A 2 13.88 9.91 12.28
N ALA A 3 14.88 10.80 12.20
CA ALA A 3 16.13 10.65 12.97
C ALA A 3 15.90 10.78 14.48
N GLU A 4 15.11 11.77 14.90
CA GLU A 4 14.77 11.97 16.32
C GLU A 4 13.91 10.83 16.87
N PHE A 5 12.93 10.35 16.10
CA PHE A 5 12.16 9.17 16.48
C PHE A 5 13.06 7.95 16.66
N SER A 6 13.97 7.71 15.70
CA SER A 6 14.91 6.59 15.77
C SER A 6 15.89 6.74 16.93
N ARG A 7 16.31 7.95 17.30
CA ARG A 7 17.18 8.20 18.46
C ARG A 7 16.49 7.83 19.77
N ILE A 8 15.22 8.19 19.93
CA ILE A 8 14.45 7.96 21.15
C ILE A 8 14.00 6.50 21.26
N THR A 9 13.49 5.93 20.16
CA THR A 9 12.84 4.60 20.16
C THR A 9 13.76 3.48 19.72
N GLN A 10 14.98 3.79 19.27
CA GLN A 10 15.91 2.88 18.60
C GLN A 10 15.31 2.17 17.37
N THR A 11 14.17 2.65 16.86
CA THR A 11 13.45 2.05 15.75
C THR A 11 13.62 2.87 14.49
N ASN A 12 14.19 2.24 13.45
CA ASN A 12 14.22 2.83 12.12
C ASN A 12 12.85 2.67 11.45
N LEU A 13 11.99 3.66 11.64
CA LEU A 13 10.62 3.67 11.09
C LEU A 13 10.59 3.39 9.59
N LYS A 14 11.50 4.00 8.82
CA LYS A 14 11.49 3.86 7.36
C LYS A 14 11.81 2.42 6.96
N SER A 15 12.88 1.86 7.52
CA SER A 15 13.27 0.47 7.24
C SER A 15 12.20 -0.51 7.71
N SER A 16 11.72 -0.36 8.94
CA SER A 16 10.70 -1.24 9.52
C SER A 16 9.39 -1.19 8.72
N PHE A 17 8.95 0.01 8.32
CA PHE A 17 7.76 0.18 7.48
C PHE A 17 7.90 -0.54 6.14
N PHE A 18 9.00 -0.32 5.41
CA PHE A 18 9.20 -0.95 4.11
C PHE A 18 9.39 -2.46 4.22
N SER A 19 10.07 -2.97 5.25
CA SER A 19 10.19 -4.41 5.49
C SER A 19 8.81 -5.05 5.73
N SER A 20 7.97 -4.43 6.56
CA SER A 20 6.60 -4.90 6.78
C SER A 20 5.76 -4.80 5.49
N LEU A 21 5.88 -3.69 4.74
CA LEU A 21 5.16 -3.54 3.48
C LEU A 21 5.51 -4.65 2.49
N ASP A 22 6.79 -5.04 2.43
CA ASP A 22 7.25 -6.13 1.56
C ASP A 22 6.65 -7.47 1.96
N GLU A 23 6.57 -7.73 3.27
CA GLU A 23 5.97 -8.94 3.83
C GLU A 23 4.45 -9.03 3.57
N TYR A 24 3.74 -7.91 3.70
CA TYR A 24 2.27 -7.91 3.70
C TYR A 24 1.63 -7.50 2.37
N ALA A 25 2.35 -6.86 1.44
CA ALA A 25 1.77 -6.34 0.20
C ALA A 25 1.06 -7.44 -0.61
N SER A 26 1.65 -8.63 -0.77
CA SER A 26 1.01 -9.74 -1.49
C SER A 26 -0.30 -10.19 -0.84
N LYS A 27 -0.37 -10.21 0.50
CA LYS A 27 -1.58 -10.57 1.26
C LYS A 27 -2.66 -9.50 1.09
N MET A 28 -2.27 -8.22 1.09
CA MET A 28 -3.19 -7.09 0.83
C MET A 28 -3.80 -7.20 -0.58
N ILE A 29 -2.99 -7.46 -1.61
CA ILE A 29 -3.50 -7.65 -2.98
C ILE A 29 -4.46 -8.85 -3.06
N ALA A 30 -4.15 -9.96 -2.39
CA ALA A 30 -5.06 -11.11 -2.32
C ALA A 30 -6.42 -10.74 -1.69
N LEU A 31 -6.41 -9.95 -0.61
CA LEU A 31 -7.64 -9.44 0.00
C LEU A 31 -8.42 -8.55 -0.97
N TYR A 32 -7.75 -7.67 -1.71
CA TYR A 32 -8.39 -6.79 -2.69
C TYR A 32 -9.09 -7.60 -3.79
N ARG A 33 -8.43 -8.65 -4.29
CA ARG A 33 -8.99 -9.58 -5.29
C ARG A 33 -10.17 -10.40 -4.75
N SER A 34 -10.08 -10.86 -3.50
CA SER A 34 -11.13 -11.70 -2.89
C SER A 34 -12.50 -11.02 -2.80
N ARG A 35 -12.53 -9.68 -2.85
CA ARG A 35 -13.75 -8.87 -2.79
C ARG A 35 -13.95 -8.03 -4.07
N GLY A 36 -13.39 -8.46 -5.20
CA GLY A 36 -13.26 -7.68 -6.44
C GLY A 36 -14.54 -7.04 -7.04
N GLY A 37 -15.74 -7.47 -6.64
CA GLY A 37 -17.00 -6.80 -7.02
C GLY A 37 -17.50 -5.73 -6.02
N ALA A 38 -17.02 -5.74 -4.78
CA ALA A 38 -17.54 -4.90 -3.69
C ALA A 38 -16.86 -3.54 -3.56
N TYR A 39 -15.75 -3.32 -4.29
CA TYR A 39 -14.90 -2.13 -4.20
C TYR A 39 -14.94 -1.25 -5.47
N GLY A 40 -15.80 -1.57 -6.43
CA GLY A 40 -16.03 -0.78 -7.64
C GLY A 40 -14.91 -0.84 -8.68
N ASP A 41 -15.11 -0.11 -9.77
CA ASP A 41 -14.25 -0.12 -10.96
C ASP A 41 -12.83 0.43 -10.68
N GLU A 42 -12.68 1.29 -9.68
CA GLU A 42 -11.38 1.84 -9.30
C GLU A 42 -10.43 0.75 -8.78
N MET A 43 -10.91 -0.13 -7.89
CA MET A 43 -10.10 -1.24 -7.38
C MET A 43 -9.74 -2.22 -8.50
N LYS A 44 -10.71 -2.52 -9.39
CA LYS A 44 -10.48 -3.40 -10.53
C LYS A 44 -9.40 -2.83 -11.46
N THR A 45 -9.53 -1.55 -11.83
CA THR A 45 -8.55 -0.85 -12.67
C THR A 45 -7.15 -0.87 -12.05
N LEU A 46 -7.05 -0.67 -10.73
CA LEU A 46 -5.79 -0.70 -10.01
C LEU A 46 -5.13 -2.10 -10.04
N LEU A 47 -5.92 -3.17 -9.91
CA LEU A 47 -5.43 -4.55 -9.99
C LEU A 47 -5.04 -4.95 -11.43
N ASP A 48 -5.82 -4.51 -12.42
CA ASP A 48 -5.50 -4.76 -13.84
C ASP A 48 -4.17 -4.08 -14.23
N GLN A 49 -3.90 -2.87 -13.73
CA GLN A 49 -2.61 -2.20 -13.91
C GLN A 49 -1.44 -2.96 -13.29
N LEU A 50 -1.66 -3.60 -12.14
CA LEU A 50 -0.64 -4.44 -11.51
C LEU A 50 -0.34 -5.68 -12.36
N ASP A 51 -1.35 -6.29 -12.96
CA ASP A 51 -1.18 -7.49 -13.79
C ASP A 51 -0.45 -7.21 -15.12
N GLN A 52 -0.45 -5.96 -15.58
CA GLN A 52 0.31 -5.51 -16.76
C GLN A 52 1.70 -4.92 -16.44
N ALA A 53 2.11 -4.89 -15.17
CA ALA A 53 3.35 -4.25 -14.76
C ALA A 53 4.59 -5.07 -15.14
N SER A 54 5.60 -4.41 -15.73
CA SER A 54 6.92 -5.02 -15.99
C SER A 54 7.79 -5.13 -14.72
N ASP A 55 7.74 -4.14 -13.83
CA ASP A 55 8.32 -4.21 -12.49
C ASP A 55 7.26 -4.62 -11.47
N VAL A 56 7.16 -5.92 -11.25
CA VAL A 56 6.16 -6.52 -10.37
C VAL A 56 6.40 -6.15 -8.89
N LEU A 57 7.64 -5.93 -8.45
CA LEU A 57 7.93 -5.72 -7.03
C LEU A 57 7.56 -4.29 -6.59
N ALA A 58 8.03 -3.29 -7.32
CA ALA A 58 7.72 -1.89 -7.00
C ALA A 58 6.22 -1.61 -7.17
N GLN A 59 5.61 -2.12 -8.25
CA GLN A 59 4.18 -1.94 -8.48
C GLN A 59 3.34 -2.65 -7.42
N ARG A 60 3.72 -3.84 -6.95
CA ARG A 60 2.97 -4.51 -5.88
C ARG A 60 2.86 -3.66 -4.62
N LYS A 61 3.96 -3.03 -4.18
CA LYS A 61 3.97 -2.15 -3.00
C LYS A 61 3.11 -0.90 -3.24
N ALA A 62 3.23 -0.29 -4.42
CA ALA A 62 2.45 0.88 -4.79
C ALA A 62 0.94 0.56 -4.84
N THR A 63 0.56 -0.55 -5.47
CA THR A 63 -0.82 -1.03 -5.56
C THR A 63 -1.38 -1.38 -4.18
N ALA A 64 -0.59 -2.01 -3.31
CA ALA A 64 -1.01 -2.31 -1.93
C ALA A 64 -1.39 -1.02 -1.18
N LEU A 65 -0.56 0.03 -1.27
CA LEU A 65 -0.82 1.32 -0.63
C LEU A 65 -1.98 2.09 -1.27
N LYS A 66 -2.05 2.14 -2.61
CA LYS A 66 -3.13 2.83 -3.35
C LYS A 66 -4.50 2.18 -3.14
N GLY A 67 -4.53 0.85 -3.02
CA GLY A 67 -5.76 0.09 -2.81
C GLY A 67 -6.29 0.15 -1.39
N LEU A 68 -5.46 0.50 -0.40
CA LEU A 68 -5.85 0.54 1.01
C LEU A 68 -7.03 1.48 1.30
N PRO A 69 -7.06 2.75 0.84
CA PRO A 69 -8.22 3.61 1.04
C PRO A 69 -9.48 3.07 0.33
N LEU A 70 -9.34 2.49 -0.86
CA LEU A 70 -10.45 1.88 -1.61
C LEU A 70 -11.04 0.70 -0.83
N PHE A 71 -10.17 -0.14 -0.25
CA PHE A 71 -10.55 -1.27 0.58
C PHE A 71 -11.27 -0.84 1.86
N MET A 72 -10.82 0.25 2.49
CA MET A 72 -11.42 0.81 3.71
C MET A 72 -12.65 1.69 3.43
N ARG A 73 -12.99 1.94 2.15
CA ARG A 73 -14.07 2.85 1.71
C ARG A 73 -13.87 4.28 2.21
N GLU A 74 -12.62 4.70 2.30
CA GLU A 74 -12.22 6.06 2.67
C GLU A 74 -11.82 6.87 1.43
N LYS A 75 -11.94 8.21 1.52
CA LYS A 75 -11.52 9.10 0.43
C LYS A 75 -9.99 9.04 0.30
N SER A 76 -9.51 8.59 -0.86
CA SER A 76 -8.09 8.37 -1.17
C SER A 76 -7.20 9.61 -0.98
N GLY A 77 -7.73 10.83 -1.20
CA GLY A 77 -6.96 12.07 -1.22
C GLY A 77 -6.28 12.47 0.10
N ASN A 78 -6.72 11.94 1.26
CA ASN A 78 -6.14 12.28 2.58
C ASN A 78 -5.77 11.06 3.42
N PHE A 79 -5.93 9.85 2.88
CA PHE A 79 -5.76 8.61 3.66
C PHE A 79 -4.29 8.38 4.03
N LEU A 80 -3.39 8.47 3.05
CA LEU A 80 -1.95 8.52 3.29
C LEU A 80 -1.48 9.96 3.07
N LYS A 81 -1.04 10.61 4.15
CA LYS A 81 -0.41 11.92 4.06
C LYS A 81 0.94 11.76 3.38
N THR A 82 1.17 12.50 2.29
CA THR A 82 2.51 12.65 1.73
C THR A 82 3.35 13.42 2.74
N CYS A 83 4.47 12.83 3.14
CA CYS A 83 5.50 13.56 3.88
C CYS A 83 6.37 14.27 2.84
N LEU A 84 6.49 15.60 2.97
CA LEU A 84 7.45 16.42 2.22
C LEU A 84 8.88 16.17 2.70
#